data_AF-A0A521TG78-F1
#
_entry.id   AF-A0A521TG78-F1
#
_cell.length_a   1.000
_cell.length_b   1.000
_cell.length_c   1.000
_cell.angle_alpha   90.00
_cell.angle_beta   90.00
_cell.angle_gamma   90.00
#
_symmetry.space_group_name_H-M   'P 1'
#
loop_
_entity.id
_entity.type
_entity.pdbx_description
1 polymer ?
#
loop_
_entity_poly.entity_id
_entity_poly.type
_entity_poly.pdbx_seq_one_letter_code
_entity_poly.pdbx_strand_id
1 'polypeptide(L)'
;MQRKQQQKELPPSQNMMATILQSIPKEAKVTKIEYEGPRIALYTNAPRYLMENNETISNLVNIIKKRIVVRTDESIRKSEEEARKILAECIPKDANFQGVFFDTATGEVSIEAKRPWLLQRDAKEFNHAEITERIGWKLRIRKAT
;
A
#
# COMPACT_ATOMS: atom_id res chain seq x y z
N MET A 1 -19.50 49.58 5.01
CA MET A 1 -20.28 48.35 4.70
C MET A 1 -19.30 47.21 4.42
N GLN A 2 -18.91 46.46 5.44
CA GLN A 2 -18.00 45.32 5.28
C GLN A 2 -18.82 44.10 4.84
N ARG A 3 -18.59 43.66 3.60
CA ARG A 3 -19.10 42.39 3.08
C ARG A 3 -18.50 41.26 3.92
N LYS A 4 -19.29 40.72 4.85
CA LYS A 4 -19.05 39.43 5.50
C LYS A 4 -18.82 38.40 4.39
N GLN A 5 -17.56 37.97 4.21
CA GLN A 5 -17.24 36.84 3.37
C GLN A 5 -17.92 35.62 3.99
N GLN A 6 -18.95 35.16 3.29
CA GLN A 6 -19.68 33.94 3.58
C GLN A 6 -18.66 32.80 3.52
N GLN A 7 -18.32 32.24 4.68
CA GLN A 7 -17.57 30.99 4.77
C GLN A 7 -18.34 29.96 3.96
N LYS A 8 -17.77 29.57 2.81
CA LYS A 8 -18.22 28.41 2.06
C LYS A 8 -18.04 27.22 2.99
N GLU A 9 -19.13 26.74 3.58
CA GLU A 9 -19.18 25.42 4.18
C GLU A 9 -18.89 24.41 3.08
N LEU A 10 -17.62 24.00 3.03
CA LEU A 10 -17.17 22.91 2.19
C LEU A 10 -17.88 21.64 2.65
N PRO A 11 -18.31 20.77 1.73
CA PRO A 11 -19.06 19.55 2.08
C PRO A 11 -18.30 18.73 3.14
N PRO A 12 -18.99 17.97 4.01
CA PRO A 12 -18.36 17.21 5.09
C PRO A 12 -17.30 16.19 4.62
N SER A 13 -17.26 15.88 3.32
CA SER A 13 -16.18 15.12 2.67
C SER A 13 -14.82 15.81 2.68
N GLN A 14 -14.79 17.15 2.69
CA GLN A 14 -13.57 17.94 2.58
C GLN A 14 -12.81 18.02 3.91
N ASN A 15 -13.53 17.98 5.03
CA ASN A 15 -12.92 17.87 6.36
C ASN A 15 -12.21 16.52 6.54
N MET A 16 -12.77 15.42 6.02
CA MET A 16 -12.11 14.11 6.12
C MET A 16 -10.77 14.08 5.37
N MET A 17 -10.69 14.63 4.16
CA MET A 17 -9.43 14.71 3.42
C MET A 17 -8.38 15.54 4.17
N ALA A 18 -8.80 16.67 4.75
CA ALA A 18 -7.92 17.51 5.56
C ALA A 18 -7.43 16.79 6.82
N THR A 19 -8.31 16.06 7.52
CA THR A 19 -7.95 15.24 8.68
C THR A 19 -6.98 14.13 8.28
N ILE A 20 -7.19 13.46 7.13
CA ILE A 20 -6.28 12.43 6.62
C ILE A 20 -4.90 13.04 6.35
N LEU A 21 -4.83 14.17 5.64
CA LEU A 21 -3.55 14.83 5.33
C LEU A 21 -2.84 15.39 6.57
N GLN A 22 -3.57 15.77 7.62
CA GLN A 22 -2.99 16.24 8.88
C GLN A 22 -2.48 15.11 9.78
N SER A 23 -3.17 13.96 9.78
CA SER A 23 -2.82 12.82 10.62
C SER A 23 -1.87 11.84 9.95
N ILE A 24 -1.76 11.87 8.62
CA ILE A 24 -0.72 11.15 7.89
C ILE A 24 0.58 11.95 7.94
N PRO A 25 1.67 11.35 8.46
CA PRO A 25 2.99 11.98 8.43
C PRO A 25 3.43 12.21 6.98
N LYS A 26 4.10 13.33 6.71
CA LYS A 26 4.61 13.66 5.38
C LYS A 26 5.57 12.60 4.84
N GLU A 27 6.20 11.82 5.72
CA GLU A 27 7.05 10.68 5.35
C GLU A 27 6.30 9.56 4.62
N ALA A 28 4.99 9.40 4.84
CA ALA A 28 4.18 8.39 4.15
C ALA A 28 3.90 8.77 2.68
N LYS A 29 4.25 10.00 2.27
CA LYS A 29 4.17 10.54 0.91
C LYS A 29 2.92 10.05 0.16
N VAL A 30 1.76 10.34 0.73
CA VAL A 30 0.47 10.02 0.12
C VAL A 30 0.27 10.93 -1.09
N THR A 31 0.09 10.32 -2.25
CA THR A 31 -0.05 11.00 -3.54
C THR A 31 -1.52 11.27 -3.86
N LYS A 32 -2.41 10.33 -3.55
CA LYS A 32 -3.82 10.40 -3.89
C LYS A 32 -4.70 9.74 -2.84
N ILE A 33 -5.91 10.27 -2.66
CA ILE A 33 -6.94 9.69 -1.80
C ILE A 33 -8.21 9.52 -2.65
N GLU A 34 -8.71 8.29 -2.74
CA GLU A 34 -9.91 7.95 -3.49
C GLU A 34 -10.94 7.25 -2.60
N TYR A 35 -12.22 7.45 -2.90
CA TYR A 35 -13.32 6.77 -2.23
C TYR A 35 -13.77 5.58 -3.08
N GLU A 36 -13.42 4.36 -2.65
CA GLU A 36 -13.84 3.09 -3.24
C GLU A 36 -15.08 2.56 -2.50
N GLY A 37 -16.23 3.23 -2.68
CA GLY A 37 -17.50 2.85 -2.05
C GLY A 37 -17.45 2.88 -0.51
N PRO A 38 -17.51 1.72 0.18
CA PRO A 38 -17.37 1.67 1.64
C PRO A 38 -15.93 1.84 2.14
N ARG A 39 -14.93 1.88 1.25
CA ARG A 39 -13.50 1.94 1.57
C ARG A 39 -12.89 3.27 1.09
N ILE A 40 -11.84 3.71 1.78
CA ILE A 40 -11.00 4.84 1.35
C ILE A 40 -9.66 4.27 0.90
N ALA A 41 -9.31 4.44 -0.36
CA ALA A 41 -8.03 4.06 -0.93
C ALA A 41 -7.02 5.21 -0.79
N LEU A 42 -5.90 4.95 -0.13
CA LEU A 42 -4.77 5.86 -0.01
C LEU A 42 -3.64 5.36 -0.90
N TYR A 43 -3.26 6.16 -1.89
CA TYR A 43 -2.12 5.87 -2.73
C TYR A 43 -0.87 6.47 -2.12
N THR A 44 0.17 5.66 -1.99
CA THR A 44 1.47 6.05 -1.46
C THR A 44 2.57 5.74 -2.46
N ASN A 45 3.59 6.60 -2.52
CA ASN A 45 4.84 6.29 -3.22
C ASN A 45 5.92 5.70 -2.28
N ALA A 46 5.64 5.60 -0.97
CA ALA A 46 6.55 5.12 0.05
C ALA A 46 5.92 3.96 0.84
N PRO A 47 5.72 2.79 0.20
CA PRO A 47 5.04 1.66 0.84
C PRO A 47 5.78 1.16 2.08
N ARG A 48 7.11 1.30 2.14
CA ARG A 48 7.94 0.92 3.29
C ARG A 48 7.52 1.60 4.59
N TYR A 49 7.34 2.92 4.55
CA TYR A 49 6.95 3.70 5.73
C TYR A 49 5.62 3.24 6.31
N LEU A 50 4.67 2.89 5.44
CA LEU A 50 3.35 2.42 5.85
C LEU A 50 3.36 0.98 6.37
N MET A 51 4.30 0.15 5.91
CA MET A 51 4.50 -1.19 6.45
C MET A 51 5.13 -1.17 7.85
N GLU A 52 6.06 -0.25 8.08
CA GLU A 52 6.74 -0.03 9.36
C GLU A 52 5.78 0.67 10.38
N ASN A 53 4.98 1.65 9.93
CA ASN A 53 4.09 2.42 10.79
C ASN A 53 2.61 2.04 10.63
N ASN A 54 2.26 0.78 10.94
CA ASN A 54 0.86 0.31 10.87
C ASN A 54 -0.07 1.04 11.87
N GLU A 55 0.47 1.60 12.95
CA GLU A 55 -0.30 2.33 13.97
C GLU A 55 -0.96 3.59 13.41
N THR A 56 -0.27 4.30 12.51
CA THR A 56 -0.77 5.51 11.84
C THR A 56 -2.08 5.22 11.12
N ILE A 57 -2.12 4.14 10.33
CA ILE A 57 -3.33 3.72 9.60
C ILE A 57 -4.43 3.29 10.57
N SER A 58 -4.08 2.60 11.66
CA SER A 58 -5.05 2.15 12.66
C SER A 58 -5.73 3.34 13.36
N ASN A 59 -4.95 4.36 13.73
CA ASN A 59 -5.47 5.60 14.32
C ASN A 59 -6.39 6.35 13.36
N LEU A 60 -6.01 6.45 12.09
CA LEU A 60 -6.84 7.04 11.03
C LEU A 60 -8.18 6.32 10.87
N VAL A 61 -8.18 4.99 10.82
CA VAL A 61 -9.41 4.18 10.77
C VAL A 61 -10.30 4.46 11.98
N ASN A 62 -9.71 4.61 13.17
CA ASN A 62 -10.43 4.89 14.40
C ASN A 62 -11.08 6.28 14.44
N ILE A 63 -10.45 7.29 13.84
CA ILE A 63 -10.97 8.67 13.74
C ILE A 63 -12.08 8.74 12.68
N ILE A 64 -11.84 8.18 11.49
CA ILE A 64 -12.71 8.34 10.33
C ILE A 64 -13.88 7.33 10.37
N LYS A 65 -13.76 6.25 11.16
CA LYS A 65 -14.73 5.16 11.28
C LYS A 65 -15.08 4.50 9.94
N LYS A 66 -14.17 4.60 8.96
CA LYS A 66 -14.26 3.95 7.64
C LYS A 66 -13.05 3.06 7.42
N ARG A 67 -13.22 2.02 6.60
CA ARG A 67 -12.13 1.10 6.26
C ARG A 67 -11.16 1.79 5.30
N ILE A 68 -9.90 1.91 5.71
CA ILE A 68 -8.84 2.49 4.90
C ILE A 68 -8.03 1.35 4.27
N VAL A 69 -7.73 1.49 2.98
CA VAL A 69 -6.91 0.56 2.21
C VAL A 69 -5.73 1.34 1.65
N VAL A 70 -4.52 0.84 1.91
CA VAL A 70 -3.30 1.40 1.34
C VAL A 70 -3.02 0.73 0.00
N ARG A 71 -2.80 1.54 -1.04
CA ARG A 71 -2.45 1.17 -2.40
C ARG A 71 -1.08 1.74 -2.74
N THR A 72 -0.32 1.05 -3.58
CA THR A 72 0.89 1.61 -4.18
C THR A 72 0.49 2.48 -5.37
N ASP A 73 1.13 3.65 -5.45
CA ASP A 73 0.96 4.55 -6.58
C ASP A 73 1.46 3.89 -7.89
N GLU A 74 0.86 4.23 -9.03
CA GLU A 74 1.28 3.71 -10.33
C GLU A 74 2.68 4.19 -10.72
N SER A 75 3.08 5.38 -10.26
CA SER A 75 4.38 5.97 -10.60
C SER A 75 5.58 5.18 -10.09
N ILE A 76 5.43 4.42 -9.01
CA ILE A 76 6.51 3.59 -8.44
C ILE A 76 6.47 2.14 -8.92
N ARG A 77 5.37 1.73 -9.57
CA ARG A 77 5.19 0.35 -10.02
C ARG A 77 6.09 0.06 -11.22
N LYS A 78 7.00 -0.90 -11.04
CA LYS A 78 7.80 -1.43 -12.15
C LYS A 78 6.95 -2.28 -13.09
N SER A 79 7.46 -2.52 -14.30
CA SER A 79 6.82 -3.44 -15.24
C SER A 79 6.76 -4.86 -14.67
N GLU A 80 5.77 -5.64 -15.10
CA GLU A 80 5.58 -7.02 -14.64
C GLU A 80 6.81 -7.89 -14.91
N GLU A 81 7.50 -7.66 -16.03
CA GLU A 81 8.73 -8.37 -16.40
C GLU A 81 9.89 -8.06 -15.45
N GLU A 82 10.12 -6.78 -15.14
CA GLU A 82 11.16 -6.37 -14.19
C GLU A 82 10.85 -6.86 -12.78
N ALA A 83 9.60 -6.71 -12.34
CA ALA A 83 9.16 -7.19 -11.05
C ALA A 83 9.34 -8.71 -10.94
N ARG A 84 9.02 -9.48 -11.99
CA ARG A 84 9.23 -10.94 -12.02
C ARG A 84 10.71 -11.31 -11.93
N LYS A 85 11.60 -10.58 -12.60
CA LYS A 85 13.06 -10.81 -12.51
C LYS A 85 13.57 -10.55 -11.09
N ILE A 86 13.23 -9.39 -10.51
CA ILE A 86 13.62 -9.03 -9.14
C ILE A 86 13.10 -10.06 -8.14
N LEU A 87 11.85 -10.50 -8.29
CA LEU A 87 11.27 -11.53 -7.42
C LEU A 87 11.98 -12.87 -7.56
N ALA A 88 12.33 -13.31 -8.77
CA ALA A 88 13.07 -14.54 -8.99
C ALA A 88 14.49 -14.51 -8.39
N GLU A 89 15.12 -13.34 -8.35
CA GLU A 89 16.44 -13.14 -7.72
C GLU A 89 16.37 -13.05 -6.19
N CYS A 90 15.34 -12.38 -5.66
CA CYS A 90 15.17 -12.19 -4.22
C CYS A 90 14.58 -13.41 -3.51
N ILE A 91 13.80 -14.25 -4.20
CA ILE A 91 13.16 -15.42 -3.58
C ILE A 91 14.19 -16.56 -3.48
N PRO A 92 14.46 -17.09 -2.28
CA PRO A 92 15.36 -18.23 -2.13
C PRO A 92 14.80 -19.45 -2.89
N LYS A 93 15.70 -20.19 -3.56
CA LYS A 93 15.33 -21.43 -4.29
C LYS A 93 14.63 -22.45 -3.39
N ASP A 94 14.89 -22.39 -2.08
CA ASP A 94 14.26 -23.25 -1.08
C ASP A 94 12.73 -22.99 -0.97
N ALA A 95 12.25 -21.76 -1.21
CA ALA A 95 10.81 -21.46 -1.20
C ALA A 95 10.04 -22.20 -2.32
N ASN A 96 10.74 -22.67 -3.36
CA ASN A 96 10.19 -23.32 -4.55
C ASN A 96 9.07 -22.47 -5.17
N PHE A 97 9.48 -21.32 -5.73
CA PHE A 97 8.65 -20.38 -6.46
C PHE A 97 8.01 -21.05 -7.68
N GLN A 98 6.68 -21.09 -7.73
CA GLN A 98 5.91 -21.68 -8.83
C GLN A 98 5.44 -20.62 -9.82
N GLY A 99 5.01 -19.46 -9.31
CA GLY A 99 4.40 -18.44 -10.14
C GLY A 99 4.24 -17.10 -9.44
N VAL A 100 3.99 -16.10 -10.27
CA VAL A 100 3.64 -14.75 -9.84
C VAL A 100 2.46 -14.25 -10.67
N PHE A 101 1.49 -13.68 -9.98
CA PHE A 101 0.30 -13.07 -10.56
C PHE A 101 0.27 -11.59 -10.19
N PHE A 102 0.14 -10.72 -11.19
CA PHE A 102 0.06 -9.28 -10.99
C PHE A 102 -1.39 -8.83 -11.13
N ASP A 103 -1.85 -8.07 -10.15
CA ASP A 103 -3.17 -7.44 -10.16
C ASP A 103 -2.97 -5.92 -10.29
N THR A 104 -3.07 -5.43 -11.53
CA THR A 104 -2.87 -4.03 -11.90
C THR A 104 -3.94 -3.11 -11.31
N ALA A 105 -5.17 -3.61 -11.13
CA ALA A 105 -6.28 -2.85 -10.55
C ALA A 105 -6.04 -2.56 -9.07
N THR A 106 -5.39 -3.47 -8.35
CA THR A 106 -5.14 -3.33 -6.92
C THR A 106 -3.73 -2.89 -6.55
N GLY A 107 -2.78 -2.98 -7.49
CA GLY A 107 -1.36 -2.77 -7.23
C GLY A 107 -0.73 -3.90 -6.41
N GLU A 108 -1.33 -5.09 -6.43
CA GLU A 108 -0.89 -6.25 -5.66
C GLU A 108 -0.16 -7.27 -6.56
N VAL A 109 0.87 -7.90 -6.00
CA VAL A 109 1.56 -9.03 -6.62
C VAL A 109 1.41 -10.25 -5.73
N SER A 110 0.77 -11.29 -6.27
CA SER A 110 0.58 -12.57 -5.60
C SER A 110 1.67 -13.54 -6.01
N ILE A 111 2.48 -13.97 -5.03
CA ILE A 111 3.56 -14.95 -5.20
C ILE A 111 3.05 -16.31 -4.76
N GLU A 112 3.19 -17.31 -5.63
CA GLU A 112 2.87 -18.69 -5.34
C GLU A 112 4.13 -19.49 -5.06
N ALA A 113 4.22 -20.03 -3.85
CA ALA A 113 5.35 -20.83 -3.40
C ALA A 113 4.87 -22.11 -2.72
N LYS A 114 5.60 -23.23 -2.89
CA LYS A 114 5.28 -24.47 -2.15
C LYS A 114 5.49 -24.31 -0.65
N ARG A 115 6.49 -23.51 -0.26
CA ARG A 115 6.87 -23.27 1.14
C ARG A 115 6.69 -21.79 1.50
N PRO A 116 5.44 -21.33 1.75
CA PRO A 116 5.16 -19.92 1.98
C PRO A 116 5.73 -19.38 3.31
N TRP A 117 6.01 -20.24 4.31
CA TRP A 117 6.55 -19.81 5.61
C TRP A 117 7.96 -19.21 5.50
N LEU A 118 8.76 -19.64 4.52
CA LEU A 118 10.10 -19.08 4.26
C LEU A 118 10.04 -17.66 3.69
N LEU A 119 8.89 -17.24 3.20
CA LEU A 119 8.68 -15.93 2.63
C LEU A 119 7.91 -15.03 3.56
N GLN A 120 7.52 -15.43 4.77
CA GLN A 120 6.71 -14.58 5.66
C GLN A 120 7.50 -13.38 6.23
N ARG A 121 6.79 -12.40 6.82
CA ARG A 121 7.35 -11.15 7.36
C ARG A 121 8.49 -11.34 8.37
N ASP A 122 8.55 -12.47 9.07
CA ASP A 122 9.61 -12.82 10.05
C ASP A 122 10.76 -13.66 9.46
N ALA A 123 10.74 -13.95 8.15
CA ALA A 123 11.81 -14.69 7.52
C ALA A 123 13.06 -13.80 7.38
N LYS A 124 14.15 -14.19 8.05
CA LYS A 124 15.46 -13.49 7.99
C LYS A 124 15.99 -13.32 6.57
N GLU A 125 15.61 -14.22 5.66
CA GLU A 125 16.08 -14.25 4.28
C GLU A 125 15.20 -13.43 3.31
N PHE A 126 14.01 -12.98 3.72
CA PHE A 126 13.07 -12.33 2.82
C PHE A 126 12.48 -11.05 3.41
N ASN A 127 13.12 -9.92 3.08
CA ASN A 127 12.65 -8.61 3.51
C ASN A 127 11.50 -8.10 2.62
N HIS A 128 10.28 -8.29 3.10
CA HIS A 128 9.05 -7.80 2.45
C HIS A 128 9.10 -6.31 2.10
N ALA A 129 9.58 -5.48 3.04
CA ALA A 129 9.56 -4.03 2.87
C ALA A 129 10.53 -3.60 1.77
N GLU A 130 11.74 -4.18 1.75
CA GLU A 130 12.75 -3.90 0.73
C GLU A 130 12.29 -4.32 -0.67
N ILE A 131 11.69 -5.51 -0.78
CA ILE A 131 11.24 -6.01 -2.09
C ILE A 131 10.06 -5.18 -2.59
N THR A 132 9.09 -4.86 -1.73
CA THR A 132 7.98 -3.96 -2.08
C THR A 132 8.48 -2.57 -2.49
N GLU A 133 9.54 -2.05 -1.86
CA GLU A 133 10.17 -0.78 -2.27
C GLU A 133 10.86 -0.90 -3.64
N ARG A 134 11.57 -2.00 -3.91
CA ARG A 134 12.25 -2.24 -5.19
C ARG A 134 11.31 -2.43 -6.37
N ILE A 135 10.19 -3.12 -6.17
CA ILE A 135 9.23 -3.42 -7.25
C ILE A 135 8.10 -2.38 -7.33
N GLY A 136 7.78 -1.69 -6.24
CA GLY A 136 6.65 -0.76 -6.15
C GLY A 136 5.27 -1.43 -6.08
N TRP A 137 5.23 -2.74 -5.91
CA TRP A 137 4.03 -3.58 -5.81
C TRP A 137 3.89 -4.13 -4.40
N LYS A 138 2.64 -4.21 -3.95
CA LYS A 138 2.32 -4.79 -2.65
C LYS A 138 2.36 -6.31 -2.72
N LEU A 139 3.25 -6.91 -1.95
CA LEU A 139 3.45 -8.36 -1.95
C LEU A 139 2.34 -9.10 -1.20
N ARG A 140 1.88 -10.19 -1.79
CA ARG A 140 0.96 -11.14 -1.19
C ARG A 140 1.46 -12.55 -1.43
N ILE A 141 1.57 -13.34 -0.37
CA ILE A 141 2.06 -14.73 -0.49
C ILE A 141 0.87 -15.67 -0.47
N ARG A 142 0.86 -16.61 -1.41
CA ARG A 142 -0.07 -17.73 -1.48
C ARG A 142 0.68 -19.05 -1.50
N LYS A 143 0.07 -20.06 -0.91
CA LYS A 143 0.56 -21.44 -1.02
C LYS A 143 0.21 -21.97 -2.40
N ALA A 144 1.21 -22.42 -3.14
CA ALA A 144 0.99 -23.16 -4.38
C ALA A 144 0.27 -24.48 -4.06
N THR A 145 -0.78 -24.79 -4.82
CA THR A 145 -1.51 -26.07 -4.71
C THR A 145 -0.73 -27.18 -5.39
#